data_AF-A0A4Y2DDI1-F1
#
_entry.id   AF-A0A4Y2DDI1-F1
#
_cell.length_a   1.000
_cell.length_b   1.000
_cell.length_c   1.000
_cell.angle_alpha   90.00
_cell.angle_beta   90.00
_cell.angle_gamma   90.00
#
_symmetry.space_group_name_H-M   'P 1'
#
loop_
_entity.id
_entity.type
_entity.pdbx_description
1 polymer ?
#
loop_
_entity_poly.entity_id
_entity_poly.type
_entity_poly.pdbx_seq_one_letter_code
_entity_poly.pdbx_strand_id
1 'polypeptide(L)'
;MIDRFPRLPEAIPIADMQTKTICRAIFHTWISRFGCSSIITADQGSQMRSSSYREFSEMLGANRIRTAAYHPIANGIVERFHPHLKSSIKTHESAQWSEILSIVLLELRKAVKEDIKASCSELVYGTTLQLPSDMIETFIIPPCDDIFVDRLRNTMPEMNPVATPAHGKTKFSVNPCLNTCSHIFLRIDSVKPSLCPALYRSSQGFKANKEKFYHRELNGWTSTVSIDRVQPAFLSPNNEEKIPIL
;
A
#
# COMPACT_ATOMS: atom_id res chain seq x y z
N MET A 1 5.89 4.61 -1.95
CA MET A 1 6.24 4.54 -0.52
C MET A 1 5.35 5.49 0.25
N ILE A 2 4.93 5.13 1.46
CA ILE A 2 4.10 6.01 2.30
C ILE A 2 4.57 5.91 3.74
N ASP A 3 4.80 7.05 4.38
CA ASP A 3 5.01 7.08 5.83
C ASP A 3 3.68 6.87 6.53
N ARG A 4 3.61 5.95 7.49
CA ARG A 4 2.34 5.63 8.18
C ARG A 4 1.87 6.75 9.11
N PHE A 5 2.76 7.56 9.67
CA PHE A 5 2.40 8.59 10.63
C PHE A 5 1.78 9.83 9.96
N PRO A 6 2.52 10.63 9.16
CA PRO A 6 1.96 11.77 8.45
C PRO A 6 1.18 11.38 7.18
N ARG A 7 1.17 10.09 6.81
CA ARG A 7 0.59 9.59 5.55
C ARG A 7 1.18 10.25 4.31
N LEU A 8 2.47 10.60 4.38
CA LEU A 8 3.21 11.27 3.32
C LEU A 8 3.48 10.30 2.17
N PRO A 9 2.95 10.55 0.96
CA PRO A 9 3.22 9.71 -0.20
C PRO A 9 4.47 10.15 -0.97
N GLU A 10 5.28 9.18 -1.36
CA GLU A 10 6.38 9.31 -2.32
C GLU A 10 6.23 8.25 -3.42
N ALA A 11 6.28 8.66 -4.68
CA ALA A 11 6.23 7.76 -5.82
C ALA A 11 7.29 8.17 -6.84
N ILE A 12 7.97 7.19 -7.43
CA ILE A 12 9.04 7.42 -8.41
C ILE A 12 8.83 6.49 -9.60
N PRO A 13 8.92 6.99 -10.84
CA PRO A 13 8.94 6.13 -12.01
C PRO A 13 10.28 5.35 -12.03
N ILE A 14 10.19 4.03 -12.15
CA ILE A 14 11.34 3.14 -12.27
C ILE A 14 11.31 2.47 -13.64
N ALA A 15 12.49 2.33 -14.26
CA ALA A 15 12.61 1.74 -15.59
C ALA A 15 12.33 0.22 -15.60
N ASP A 16 12.63 -0.44 -14.49
CA ASP A 16 12.47 -1.88 -14.32
C ASP A 16 12.08 -2.21 -12.89
N MET A 17 11.53 -3.42 -12.70
CA MET A 17 11.14 -3.93 -11.40
C MET A 17 12.26 -4.74 -10.75
N GLN A 18 13.55 -4.51 -11.04
CA GLN A 18 14.63 -5.24 -10.40
C GLN A 18 14.87 -4.75 -8.97
N THR A 19 15.28 -5.66 -8.07
CA THR A 19 15.61 -5.32 -6.68
C THR A 19 16.62 -4.18 -6.58
N LYS A 20 17.68 -4.19 -7.41
CA LYS A 20 18.73 -3.17 -7.38
C LYS A 20 18.18 -1.78 -7.68
N THR A 21 17.33 -1.68 -8.71
CA THR A 21 16.65 -0.44 -9.10
C THR A 21 15.76 0.07 -7.98
N ILE A 22 15.02 -0.83 -7.33
CA ILE A 22 14.15 -0.48 -6.19
C ILE A 22 14.97 0.01 -4.98
N CYS A 23 16.05 -0.69 -4.59
CA CYS A 23 16.90 -0.25 -3.47
C CYS A 23 17.50 1.13 -3.74
N ARG A 24 18.00 1.35 -4.97
CA ARG A 24 18.52 2.65 -5.40
C ARG A 24 17.44 3.73 -5.36
N ALA A 25 16.24 3.44 -5.84
CA ALA A 25 15.11 4.37 -5.77
C ALA A 25 14.78 4.74 -4.33
N ILE A 26 14.62 3.75 -3.44
CA ILE A 26 14.34 3.98 -2.00
C ILE A 26 15.43 4.88 -1.37
N PHE A 27 16.69 4.58 -1.64
CA PHE A 27 17.80 5.36 -1.07
C PHE A 27 17.77 6.83 -1.52
N HIS A 28 17.71 7.09 -2.82
CA HIS A 28 17.81 8.46 -3.36
C HIS A 28 16.60 9.34 -3.07
N THR A 29 15.46 8.74 -2.71
CA THR A 29 14.19 9.48 -2.63
C THR A 29 13.64 9.51 -1.22
N TRP A 30 13.76 8.42 -0.47
CA TRP A 30 13.30 8.35 0.90
C TRP A 30 14.43 8.61 1.87
N ILE A 31 15.46 7.76 1.84
CA ILE A 31 16.51 7.75 2.87
C ILE A 31 17.33 9.05 2.84
N SER A 32 17.66 9.55 1.65
CA SER A 32 18.40 10.80 1.49
C SER A 32 17.63 12.05 1.94
N ARG A 33 16.29 12.01 1.97
CA ARG A 33 15.44 13.16 2.28
C ARG A 33 14.89 13.14 3.70
N PHE A 34 14.51 11.96 4.18
CA PHE A 34 13.79 11.77 5.46
C PHE A 34 14.57 10.92 6.46
N GLY A 35 15.71 10.35 6.06
CA GLY A 35 16.51 9.45 6.89
C GLY A 35 16.02 8.00 6.88
N CYS A 36 16.66 7.18 7.72
CA CYS A 36 16.36 5.76 7.83
C CYS A 36 15.12 5.51 8.69
N SER A 37 14.21 4.69 8.18
CA SER A 37 13.06 4.21 8.95
C SER A 37 13.46 3.03 9.85
N SER A 38 12.91 2.97 11.07
CA SER A 38 13.11 1.82 11.96
C SER A 38 12.39 0.56 11.49
N ILE A 39 11.28 0.70 10.76
CA ILE A 39 10.45 -0.40 10.29
C ILE A 39 10.05 -0.16 8.84
N ILE A 40 10.34 -1.14 7.97
CA ILE A 40 9.87 -1.15 6.59
C ILE A 40 8.82 -2.25 6.45
N THR A 41 7.58 -1.86 6.14
CA THR A 41 6.53 -2.82 5.80
C THR A 41 6.45 -2.96 4.28
N ALA A 42 6.68 -4.16 3.78
CA ALA A 42 6.56 -4.47 2.36
C ALA A 42 5.63 -5.67 2.14
N ASP A 43 5.08 -5.76 0.93
CA ASP A 43 4.34 -6.93 0.52
C ASP A 43 5.28 -8.12 0.27
N GLN A 44 4.69 -9.20 -0.24
CA GLN A 44 5.39 -10.44 -0.54
C GLN A 44 5.93 -10.46 -1.98
N GLY A 45 6.17 -9.31 -2.61
CA GLY A 45 6.79 -9.23 -3.93
C GLY A 45 8.14 -9.94 -3.97
N SER A 46 8.47 -10.58 -5.10
CA SER A 46 9.75 -11.30 -5.29
C SER A 46 10.96 -10.41 -5.01
N GLN A 47 10.87 -9.13 -5.40
CA GLN A 47 11.93 -8.14 -5.19
C GLN A 47 12.13 -7.77 -3.72
N MET A 48 11.06 -7.78 -2.92
CA MET A 48 11.12 -7.49 -1.47
C MET A 48 11.61 -8.71 -0.67
N ARG A 49 11.68 -9.88 -1.31
CA ARG A 49 12.16 -11.15 -0.74
C ARG A 49 13.61 -11.46 -1.04
N SER A 50 14.20 -10.82 -2.04
CA SER A 50 15.56 -11.07 -2.48
C SER A 50 16.60 -10.88 -1.37
N SER A 51 17.74 -11.55 -1.52
CA SER A 51 18.87 -11.42 -0.61
C SER A 51 19.40 -9.98 -0.59
N SER A 52 19.52 -9.35 -1.76
CA SER A 52 20.01 -7.96 -1.86
C SER A 52 19.09 -6.96 -1.15
N TYR A 53 17.76 -7.14 -1.21
CA TYR A 53 16.86 -6.27 -0.45
C TYR A 53 16.99 -6.49 1.07
N ARG A 54 17.24 -7.75 1.50
CA ARG A 54 17.48 -8.07 2.91
C ARG A 54 18.75 -7.36 3.40
N GLU A 55 19.86 -7.53 2.69
CA GLU A 55 21.15 -6.91 3.03
C GLU A 55 21.04 -5.38 3.06
N PHE A 56 20.35 -4.79 2.08
CA PHE A 56 20.05 -3.36 2.07
C PHE A 56 19.27 -2.92 3.31
N SER A 57 18.21 -3.65 3.71
CA SER A 57 17.44 -3.31 4.92
C SER A 57 18.26 -3.47 6.21
N GLU A 58 19.12 -4.49 6.28
CA GLU A 58 20.01 -4.73 7.43
C GLU A 58 21.07 -3.63 7.56
N MET A 59 21.67 -3.21 6.43
CA MET A 59 22.59 -2.08 6.37
C MET A 59 21.97 -0.78 6.88
N LEU A 60 20.69 -0.53 6.57
CA LEU A 60 19.95 0.64 7.05
C LEU A 60 19.53 0.53 8.53
N GLY A 61 19.75 -0.62 9.18
CA GLY A 61 19.24 -0.90 10.53
C GLY A 61 17.72 -1.02 10.61
N ALA A 62 17.04 -1.23 9.47
CA ALA A 62 15.59 -1.23 9.40
C ALA A 62 15.02 -2.64 9.61
N ASN A 63 14.06 -2.78 10.53
CA ASN A 63 13.34 -4.03 10.71
C ASN A 63 12.31 -4.21 9.58
N ARG A 64 12.46 -5.28 8.81
CA ARG A 64 11.56 -5.59 7.70
C ARG A 64 10.37 -6.42 8.15
N ILE A 65 9.18 -5.83 8.11
CA ILE A 65 7.91 -6.54 8.29
C ILE A 65 7.35 -6.90 6.92
N ARG A 66 7.00 -8.17 6.73
CA ARG A 66 6.34 -8.64 5.50
C ARG A 66 4.87 -8.87 5.78
N THR A 67 3.99 -8.36 4.92
CA THR A 67 2.57 -8.68 5.05
C THR A 67 2.30 -10.16 4.80
N ALA A 68 1.26 -10.71 5.39
CA ALA A 68 0.81 -12.05 5.05
C ALA A 68 0.45 -12.11 3.55
N ALA A 69 0.70 -13.27 2.91
CA ALA A 69 0.37 -13.44 1.51
C ALA A 69 -1.14 -13.21 1.29
N TYR A 70 -1.49 -12.48 0.23
CA TYR A 70 -2.87 -12.11 -0.13
C TYR A 70 -3.66 -11.39 0.98
N HIS A 71 -2.97 -10.68 1.89
CA HIS A 71 -3.63 -9.84 2.90
C HIS A 71 -3.33 -8.35 2.67
N PRO A 72 -3.97 -7.73 1.65
CA PRO A 72 -3.70 -6.34 1.27
C PRO A 72 -4.05 -5.34 2.38
N ILE A 73 -4.92 -5.71 3.33
CA ILE A 73 -5.30 -4.87 4.48
C ILE A 73 -4.09 -4.51 5.33
N ALA A 74 -3.10 -5.40 5.47
CA ALA A 74 -1.87 -5.08 6.22
C ALA A 74 -1.03 -3.97 5.55
N ASN A 75 -1.18 -3.79 4.23
CA ASN A 75 -0.61 -2.68 3.46
C ASN A 75 -1.67 -1.64 3.06
N GLY A 76 -2.80 -1.61 3.78
CA GLY A 76 -4.01 -0.93 3.33
C GLY A 76 -3.87 0.58 3.08
N ILE A 77 -2.90 1.26 3.72
CA ILE A 77 -2.63 2.69 3.46
C ILE A 77 -2.09 2.88 2.04
N VAL A 78 -1.10 2.08 1.64
CA VAL A 78 -0.51 2.12 0.29
C VAL A 78 -1.53 1.68 -0.76
N GLU A 79 -2.27 0.61 -0.47
CA GLU A 79 -3.30 0.12 -1.40
C GLU A 79 -4.45 1.11 -1.59
N ARG A 80 -4.89 1.82 -0.54
CA ARG A 80 -5.89 2.89 -0.67
C ARG A 80 -5.36 4.13 -1.37
N PHE A 81 -4.05 4.34 -1.34
CA PHE A 81 -3.42 5.46 -2.02
C PHE A 81 -3.32 5.23 -3.54
N HIS A 82 -3.09 4.00 -3.99
CA HIS A 82 -2.93 3.70 -5.42
C HIS A 82 -4.10 4.19 -6.31
N PRO A 83 -5.38 3.97 -5.96
CA PRO A 83 -6.51 4.51 -6.73
C PRO A 83 -6.54 6.04 -6.76
N HIS A 84 -6.28 6.70 -5.62
CA HIS A 84 -6.24 8.15 -5.56
C HIS A 84 -5.15 8.72 -6.46
N LEU A 85 -3.93 8.18 -6.38
CA LEU A 85 -2.83 8.60 -7.25
C LEU A 85 -3.17 8.42 -8.73
N LYS A 86 -3.74 7.27 -9.11
CA LYS A 86 -4.16 7.00 -10.49
C LYS A 86 -5.26 7.95 -10.96
N SER A 87 -6.21 8.29 -10.08
CA SER A 87 -7.27 9.24 -10.40
C SER A 87 -6.70 10.62 -10.63
N SER A 88 -5.84 11.12 -9.74
CA SER A 88 -5.19 12.42 -9.90
C SER A 88 -4.38 12.50 -11.19
N ILE A 89 -3.57 11.48 -11.50
CA ILE A 89 -2.82 11.44 -12.77
C ILE A 89 -3.75 11.52 -13.99
N LYS A 90 -4.90 10.84 -13.96
CA LYS A 90 -5.87 10.86 -15.07
C LYS A 90 -6.53 12.23 -15.24
N THR A 91 -6.74 12.97 -14.15
CA THR A 91 -7.34 14.31 -14.20
C THR A 91 -6.47 15.33 -14.94
N HIS A 92 -5.15 15.17 -14.89
CA HIS A 92 -4.21 16.06 -15.60
C HIS A 92 -4.10 15.79 -17.11
N GLU A 93 -4.90 14.86 -17.68
CA GLU A 93 -5.08 14.56 -19.11
C GLU A 93 -3.81 14.53 -20.00
N SER A 94 -2.64 14.21 -19.44
CA SER A 94 -1.37 14.27 -20.15
C SER A 94 -0.80 12.90 -20.47
N ALA A 95 -0.25 12.76 -21.68
CA ALA A 95 0.46 11.56 -22.12
C ALA A 95 1.78 11.33 -21.34
N GLN A 96 2.39 12.39 -20.79
CA GLN A 96 3.66 12.36 -20.06
C GLN A 96 3.43 12.32 -18.55
N TRP A 97 2.73 11.27 -18.09
CA TRP A 97 2.36 11.10 -16.68
C TRP A 97 3.55 11.18 -15.70
N SER A 98 4.76 10.78 -16.14
CA SER A 98 5.96 10.80 -15.31
C SER A 98 6.45 12.21 -14.96
N GLU A 99 6.22 13.18 -15.84
CA GLU A 99 6.60 14.58 -15.62
C GLU A 99 5.64 15.26 -14.63
N ILE A 100 4.35 14.94 -14.75
CA ILE A 100 3.29 15.47 -13.88
C ILE A 100 3.22 14.75 -12.52
N LEU A 101 3.86 13.60 -12.37
CA LEU A 101 3.87 12.88 -11.10
C LEU A 101 4.36 13.75 -9.93
N SER A 102 5.38 14.57 -10.14
CA SER A 102 5.91 15.48 -9.11
C SER A 102 4.87 16.52 -8.68
N ILE A 103 4.09 17.03 -9.64
CA ILE A 103 2.99 17.97 -9.44
C ILE A 103 1.87 17.31 -8.65
N VAL A 104 1.41 16.14 -9.09
CA VAL A 104 0.34 15.38 -8.42
C VAL A 104 0.74 15.01 -6.99
N LEU A 105 2.00 14.64 -6.76
CA LEU A 105 2.50 14.37 -5.41
C LEU A 105 2.50 15.63 -4.54
N LEU A 106 2.80 16.81 -5.09
CA LEU A 106 2.73 18.08 -4.37
C LEU A 106 1.28 18.37 -3.92
N GLU A 107 0.31 18.24 -4.83
CA GLU A 107 -1.12 18.40 -4.53
C GLU A 107 -1.57 17.44 -3.41
N LEU A 108 -1.24 16.15 -3.55
CA LEU A 108 -1.64 15.11 -2.59
C LEU A 108 -0.98 15.28 -1.21
N ARG A 109 0.15 16.01 -1.12
CA ARG A 109 0.81 16.34 0.15
C ARG A 109 0.19 17.55 0.84
N LYS A 110 -0.21 18.56 0.06
CA LYS A 110 -0.86 19.78 0.56
C LYS A 110 -2.33 19.53 0.93
N ALA A 111 -3.01 18.60 0.25
CA ALA A 111 -4.41 18.30 0.52
C ALA A 111 -4.65 17.93 1.99
N VAL A 112 -5.60 18.62 2.63
CA VAL A 112 -6.01 18.34 4.02
C VAL A 112 -6.76 17.02 4.05
N LYS A 113 -6.35 16.12 4.95
CA LYS A 113 -7.02 14.84 5.17
C LYS A 113 -8.06 14.99 6.27
N GLU A 114 -9.33 14.83 5.94
CA GLU A 114 -10.45 15.03 6.88
C GLU A 114 -10.33 14.21 8.17
N ASP A 115 -9.79 13.00 8.08
CA ASP A 115 -9.70 12.11 9.23
C ASP A 115 -8.59 12.46 10.21
N ILE A 116 -7.54 13.16 9.75
CA ILE A 116 -6.45 13.68 10.59
C ILE A 116 -6.66 15.19 10.89
N LYS A 117 -7.49 15.87 10.09
CA LYS A 117 -7.69 17.33 10.08
C LYS A 117 -6.39 18.13 9.86
N ALA A 118 -5.44 17.53 9.15
CA ALA A 118 -4.17 18.14 8.76
C ALA A 118 -3.73 17.62 7.39
N SER A 119 -2.92 18.40 6.69
CA SER A 119 -2.20 17.98 5.48
C SER A 119 -0.97 17.13 5.82
N CYS A 120 -0.49 16.33 4.88
CA CYS A 120 0.75 15.59 5.08
C CYS A 120 1.94 16.54 5.26
N SER A 121 1.94 17.68 4.55
CA SER A 121 2.98 18.70 4.67
C SER A 121 3.07 19.31 6.06
N GLU A 122 1.94 19.64 6.69
CA GLU A 122 1.93 20.22 8.04
C GLU A 122 2.50 19.23 9.06
N LEU A 123 2.17 17.95 8.92
CA LEU A 123 2.65 16.92 9.86
C LEU A 123 4.15 16.62 9.71
N VAL A 124 4.73 16.85 8.53
CA VAL A 124 6.13 16.57 8.24
C VAL A 124 7.01 17.79 8.48
N TYR A 125 6.57 18.96 8.02
CA TYR A 125 7.37 20.19 8.02
C TYR A 125 6.95 21.18 9.12
N GLY A 126 5.83 20.93 9.81
CA GLY A 126 5.25 21.85 10.79
C GLY A 126 4.49 23.03 10.17
N THR A 127 4.46 23.12 8.83
CA THR A 127 3.82 24.21 8.08
C THR A 127 3.18 23.68 6.79
N THR A 128 2.22 24.43 6.26
CA THR A 128 1.66 24.15 4.93
C THR A 128 2.69 24.48 3.85
N LEU A 129 2.74 23.64 2.80
CA LEU A 129 3.54 23.95 1.62
C LEU A 129 2.91 25.13 0.88
N GLN A 130 3.72 26.16 0.61
CA GLN A 130 3.33 27.27 -0.24
C GLN A 130 3.42 26.83 -1.71
N LEU A 131 2.33 27.00 -2.44
CA LEU A 131 2.30 26.88 -3.89
C LEU A 131 2.59 28.26 -4.50
N PRO A 132 3.11 28.31 -5.74
CA PRO A 132 3.24 29.58 -6.46
C PRO A 132 1.92 30.33 -6.58
N SER A 133 0.78 29.63 -6.66
CA SER A 133 -0.54 30.24 -6.62
C SER A 133 -0.87 30.95 -5.30
N ASP A 134 -0.28 30.53 -4.18
CA ASP A 134 -0.45 31.20 -2.88
C ASP A 134 0.45 32.44 -2.73
N MET A 135 1.55 32.51 -3.51
CA MET A 135 2.56 33.56 -3.41
C MET A 135 2.39 34.67 -4.46
N ILE A 136 1.83 34.33 -5.62
CA ILE A 136 1.68 35.25 -6.74
C ILE A 136 0.28 35.87 -6.67
N GLU A 137 0.16 37.02 -6.00
CA GLU A 137 -0.93 37.96 -6.29
C GLU A 137 -0.72 38.44 -7.73
N THR A 138 -1.58 38.00 -8.65
CA THR A 138 -1.59 38.30 -10.10
C THR A 138 -0.67 39.43 -10.54
N PHE A 139 0.51 39.10 -11.06
CA PHE A 139 1.26 40.01 -11.92
C PHE A 139 1.78 39.26 -13.14
N ILE A 140 1.54 39.91 -14.27
CA ILE A 140 1.84 39.51 -15.64
C ILE A 140 3.22 38.85 -15.71
N ILE A 141 3.24 37.52 -15.79
CA ILE A 141 4.47 36.75 -15.97
C ILE A 141 4.82 36.86 -17.46
N PRO A 142 6.00 37.40 -17.82
CA PRO A 142 6.38 37.55 -19.23
C PRO A 142 6.43 36.17 -19.93
N PRO A 143 6.13 36.12 -21.24
CA PRO A 143 6.24 34.90 -22.01
C PRO A 143 7.67 34.36 -21.90
N CYS A 144 7.78 33.05 -21.68
CA CYS A 144 9.05 32.37 -21.53
C CYS A 144 9.16 31.33 -22.64
N ASP A 145 10.31 31.30 -23.33
CA ASP A 145 10.57 30.38 -24.45
C ASP A 145 10.84 28.94 -23.98
N ASP A 146 10.95 28.70 -22.67
CA ASP A 146 11.23 27.37 -22.12
C ASP A 146 9.94 26.53 -22.00
N ILE A 147 9.95 25.39 -22.69
CA ILE A 147 8.82 24.44 -22.79
C ILE A 147 8.46 23.83 -21.42
N PHE A 148 9.43 23.65 -20.52
CA PHE A 148 9.16 23.14 -19.17
C PHE A 148 8.48 24.21 -18.32
N VAL A 149 9.00 25.45 -18.35
CA VAL A 149 8.42 26.57 -17.60
C VAL A 149 6.99 26.87 -18.08
N ASP A 150 6.76 26.84 -19.40
CA ASP A 150 5.42 27.08 -19.95
C ASP A 150 4.40 25.98 -19.55
N ARG A 151 4.82 24.71 -19.57
CA ARG A 151 3.96 23.61 -19.07
C ARG A 151 3.66 23.73 -17.58
N LEU A 152 4.65 24.10 -16.76
CA LEU A 152 4.47 24.33 -15.33
C LEU A 152 3.50 25.49 -15.07
N ARG A 153 3.61 26.56 -15.86
CA ARG A 153 2.73 27.74 -15.81
C ARG A 153 1.27 27.37 -16.04
N ASN A 154 0.99 26.49 -17.01
CA ASN A 154 -0.38 26.08 -17.33
C ASN A 154 -0.97 25.12 -16.30
N THR A 155 -0.15 24.31 -15.62
CA THR A 155 -0.61 23.28 -14.67
C THR A 155 -0.77 23.78 -13.23
N MET A 156 0.03 24.76 -12.80
CA MET A 156 0.01 25.29 -11.42
C MET A 156 -1.31 25.95 -10.95
N PRO A 157 -2.04 26.71 -11.78
CA PRO A 157 -3.31 27.31 -11.36
C PRO A 157 -4.42 26.31 -11.07
N GLU A 158 -4.37 25.11 -11.68
CA GLU A 158 -5.38 24.07 -11.52
C GLU A 158 -5.22 23.23 -10.24
N MET A 159 -4.11 23.42 -9.50
CA MET A 159 -3.73 22.62 -8.32
C MET A 159 -4.57 22.89 -7.06
N ASN A 160 -5.56 23.78 -7.11
CA ASN A 160 -6.40 24.08 -5.94
C ASN A 160 -7.33 22.89 -5.63
N PRO A 161 -7.34 22.38 -4.38
CA PRO A 161 -7.99 21.11 -4.07
C PRO A 161 -9.50 21.14 -4.31
N VAL A 162 -9.97 20.22 -5.15
CA VAL A 162 -11.40 19.95 -5.36
C VAL A 162 -11.89 19.02 -4.24
N ALA A 163 -12.99 19.38 -3.60
CA ALA A 163 -13.60 18.60 -2.52
C ALA A 163 -13.95 17.17 -2.99
N THR A 164 -13.48 16.17 -2.26
CA THR A 164 -13.70 14.75 -2.60
C THR A 164 -14.95 14.21 -1.88
N PRO A 165 -15.84 13.45 -2.55
CA PRO A 165 -17.00 12.84 -1.90
C PRO A 165 -16.62 11.81 -0.83
N ALA A 166 -17.29 11.83 0.32
CA ALA A 166 -17.04 10.90 1.42
C ALA A 166 -17.59 9.49 1.12
N HIS A 167 -16.79 8.45 1.34
CA HIS A 167 -17.23 7.05 1.36
C HIS A 167 -17.02 6.44 2.75
N GLY A 168 -18.10 5.90 3.32
CA GLY A 168 -18.26 5.59 4.74
C GLY A 168 -17.39 4.47 5.30
N LYS A 169 -17.34 4.42 6.64
CA LYS A 169 -16.61 3.44 7.46
C LYS A 169 -17.26 2.04 7.35
N THR A 170 -16.55 1.06 6.83
CA THR A 170 -16.96 -0.36 6.92
C THR A 170 -16.63 -0.92 8.31
N LYS A 171 -17.65 -1.43 9.02
CA LYS A 171 -17.45 -2.27 10.22
C LYS A 171 -17.11 -3.70 9.77
N PHE A 172 -16.09 -4.31 10.35
CA PHE A 172 -15.76 -5.73 10.13
C PHE A 172 -16.22 -6.56 11.35
N SER A 173 -16.76 -7.75 11.10
CA SER A 173 -17.25 -8.69 12.12
C SER A 173 -16.48 -10.01 11.98
N VAL A 174 -15.96 -10.53 13.08
CA VAL A 174 -15.20 -11.78 13.13
C VAL A 174 -16.08 -12.89 13.67
N ASN A 175 -16.03 -14.09 13.08
CA ASN A 175 -16.81 -15.24 13.53
C ASN A 175 -16.24 -15.83 14.84
N PRO A 176 -17.01 -15.88 15.96
CA PRO A 176 -16.52 -16.34 17.25
C PRO A 176 -16.00 -17.79 17.28
N CYS A 177 -16.49 -18.65 16.37
CA CYS A 177 -16.14 -20.09 16.34
C CYS A 177 -14.71 -20.36 15.85
N LEU A 178 -14.00 -19.35 15.35
CA LEU A 178 -12.62 -19.45 14.88
C LEU A 178 -11.61 -19.76 16.00
N ASN A 179 -11.97 -19.51 17.27
CA ASN A 179 -11.10 -19.80 18.42
C ASN A 179 -11.18 -21.27 18.89
N THR A 180 -12.24 -21.99 18.53
CA THR A 180 -12.53 -23.36 19.01
C THR A 180 -12.42 -24.43 17.92
N CYS A 181 -12.25 -24.07 16.66
CA CYS A 181 -12.17 -25.01 15.54
C CYS A 181 -10.78 -25.67 15.41
N SER A 182 -10.75 -27.00 15.27
CA SER A 182 -9.54 -27.78 14.98
C SER A 182 -9.13 -27.75 13.50
N HIS A 183 -10.10 -27.50 12.61
CA HIS A 183 -9.91 -27.48 11.16
C HIS A 183 -10.41 -26.16 10.58
N ILE A 184 -9.68 -25.64 9.59
CA ILE A 184 -9.98 -24.38 8.92
C ILE A 184 -9.89 -24.59 7.41
N PHE A 185 -10.85 -24.01 6.68
CA PHE A 185 -10.79 -23.83 5.25
C PHE A 185 -10.02 -22.56 4.90
N LEU A 186 -8.94 -22.71 4.13
CA LEU A 186 -8.17 -21.58 3.63
C LEU A 186 -8.63 -21.21 2.22
N ARG A 187 -9.06 -19.97 2.03
CA ARG A 187 -9.42 -19.43 0.71
C ARG A 187 -8.17 -19.25 -0.15
N ILE A 188 -8.14 -19.87 -1.33
CA ILE A 188 -7.06 -19.70 -2.31
C ILE A 188 -7.43 -18.58 -3.28
N ASP A 189 -6.75 -17.43 -3.16
CA ASP A 189 -6.95 -16.21 -3.95
C ASP A 189 -6.05 -16.11 -5.19
N SER A 190 -5.49 -17.23 -5.66
CA SER A 190 -4.75 -17.26 -6.93
C SER A 190 -5.68 -16.86 -8.08
N VAL A 191 -5.16 -16.10 -9.06
CA VAL A 191 -5.89 -15.73 -10.28
C VAL A 191 -6.48 -16.99 -10.93
N LYS A 192 -7.78 -16.98 -11.20
CA LYS A 192 -8.48 -18.15 -11.76
C LYS A 192 -8.93 -17.91 -13.20
N PRO A 193 -8.96 -18.96 -14.03
CA PRO A 193 -9.79 -18.98 -15.21
C PRO A 193 -11.26 -18.72 -14.84
N SER A 194 -12.05 -18.21 -15.80
CA SER A 194 -13.50 -18.08 -15.62
C SER A 194 -14.14 -19.43 -15.25
N LEU A 195 -15.18 -19.39 -14.41
CA LEU A 195 -16.00 -20.54 -13.97
C LEU A 195 -15.33 -21.55 -13.01
N CYS A 196 -14.21 -21.22 -12.36
CA CYS A 196 -13.63 -22.07 -11.30
C CYS A 196 -14.13 -21.67 -9.89
N PRO A 197 -14.70 -22.59 -9.08
CA PRO A 197 -15.15 -22.26 -7.72
C PRO A 197 -14.00 -21.83 -6.80
N ALA A 198 -14.36 -21.18 -5.69
CA ALA A 198 -13.44 -20.85 -4.62
C ALA A 198 -12.79 -22.13 -4.05
N LEU A 199 -11.59 -22.50 -4.52
CA LEU A 199 -10.82 -23.60 -3.94
C LEU A 199 -10.50 -23.29 -2.48
N TYR A 200 -11.19 -23.98 -1.58
CA TYR A 200 -10.84 -24.07 -0.18
C TYR A 200 -10.02 -25.33 0.04
N ARG A 201 -8.81 -25.20 0.58
CA ARG A 201 -8.03 -26.37 1.01
C ARG A 201 -8.27 -26.59 2.48
N SER A 202 -8.68 -27.81 2.87
CA SER A 202 -8.69 -28.22 4.27
C SER A 202 -7.24 -28.27 4.77
N SER A 203 -6.97 -27.68 5.92
CA SER A 203 -5.66 -27.80 6.58
C SER A 203 -5.85 -28.19 8.05
N GLN A 204 -5.07 -29.17 8.48
CA GLN A 204 -4.88 -29.51 9.88
C GLN A 204 -3.82 -28.61 10.51
N GLY A 205 -3.99 -28.29 11.79
CA GLY A 205 -2.92 -27.76 12.63
C GLY A 205 -2.66 -26.26 12.53
N PHE A 206 -3.66 -25.43 12.79
CA PHE A 206 -3.41 -24.00 13.05
C PHE A 206 -3.37 -23.74 14.56
N LYS A 207 -2.27 -23.17 15.05
CA LYS A 207 -2.23 -22.57 16.39
C LYS A 207 -2.61 -21.10 16.24
N ALA A 208 -3.71 -20.71 16.89
CA ALA A 208 -4.10 -19.31 17.01
C ALA A 208 -3.01 -18.57 17.77
N ASN A 209 -2.44 -17.53 17.19
CA ASN A 209 -1.60 -16.61 17.96
C ASN A 209 -1.83 -15.18 17.48
N LYS A 210 -2.40 -14.38 18.37
CA LYS A 210 -2.84 -12.98 18.22
C LYS A 210 -4.07 -12.78 17.33
N GLU A 211 -4.87 -11.78 17.72
CA GLU A 211 -6.27 -11.49 17.32
C GLU A 211 -6.60 -11.47 15.81
N LYS A 212 -5.63 -11.51 14.89
CA LYS A 212 -5.86 -11.34 13.44
C LYS A 212 -5.09 -12.28 12.50
N PHE A 213 -4.21 -13.14 13.02
CA PHE A 213 -3.35 -13.98 12.17
C PHE A 213 -3.24 -15.43 12.69
N TYR A 214 -3.10 -16.38 11.76
CA TYR A 214 -2.89 -17.79 12.04
C TYR A 214 -1.57 -18.27 11.42
N HIS A 215 -0.85 -19.12 12.15
CA HIS A 215 0.33 -19.82 11.62
C HIS A 215 -0.07 -21.21 11.15
N ARG A 216 0.25 -21.52 9.90
CA ARG A 216 0.06 -22.82 9.27
C ARG A 216 1.40 -23.54 9.18
N GLU A 217 1.50 -24.74 9.72
CA GLU A 217 2.62 -25.65 9.44
C GLU A 217 2.22 -26.60 8.30
N LEU A 218 2.96 -26.58 7.21
CA LEU A 218 2.84 -27.52 6.10
C LEU A 218 4.21 -28.15 5.85
N ASN A 219 4.34 -29.46 6.03
CA ASN A 219 5.55 -30.23 5.70
C ASN A 219 6.84 -29.59 6.27
N GLY A 220 6.80 -29.10 7.52
CA GLY A 220 7.93 -28.44 8.19
C GLY A 220 8.12 -26.93 7.90
N TRP A 221 7.28 -26.32 7.05
CA TRP A 221 7.31 -24.88 6.75
C TRP A 221 6.17 -24.13 7.44
N THR A 222 6.52 -23.10 8.22
CA THR A 222 5.53 -22.21 8.87
C THR A 222 5.17 -21.04 7.96
N SER A 223 3.88 -20.85 7.67
CA SER A 223 3.36 -19.73 6.88
C SER A 223 2.29 -18.96 7.65
N THR A 224 2.29 -17.62 7.54
CA THR A 224 1.35 -16.75 8.26
C THR A 224 0.19 -16.35 7.36
N VAL A 225 -1.03 -16.47 7.86
CA VAL A 225 -2.29 -16.27 7.14
C VAL A 225 -3.19 -15.32 7.92
N SER A 226 -3.95 -14.46 7.25
CA SER A 226 -4.96 -13.61 7.90
C SER A 226 -6.29 -14.32 8.13
N ILE A 227 -6.98 -13.91 9.19
CA ILE A 227 -8.34 -14.34 9.53
C ILE A 227 -9.37 -14.11 8.41
N ASP A 228 -9.18 -13.09 7.57
CA ASP A 228 -10.12 -12.77 6.48
C ASP A 228 -10.11 -13.82 5.35
N ARG A 229 -9.08 -14.69 5.33
CA ARG A 229 -8.93 -15.76 4.34
C ARG A 229 -9.33 -17.13 4.90
N VAL A 230 -9.87 -17.15 6.10
CA VAL A 230 -10.07 -18.33 6.94
C VAL A 230 -11.55 -18.49 7.26
N GLN A 231 -12.08 -19.67 7.01
CA GLN A 231 -13.43 -20.06 7.41
C GLN A 231 -13.37 -21.31 8.30
N PRO A 232 -14.13 -21.37 9.42
CA PRO A 232 -14.14 -22.56 10.27
C PRO A 232 -14.66 -23.77 9.48
N ALA A 233 -13.97 -24.91 9.61
CA ALA A 233 -14.45 -26.18 9.09
C ALA A 233 -15.09 -26.97 10.23
N PHE A 234 -16.36 -27.34 10.07
CA PHE A 234 -17.06 -28.20 11.02
C PHE A 234 -16.98 -29.64 10.51
N LEU A 235 -16.40 -30.52 11.33
CA LEU A 235 -16.43 -31.95 11.07
C LEU A 235 -17.69 -32.53 11.71
N SER A 236 -18.50 -33.27 10.95
CA SER A 236 -19.61 -34.03 11.51
C SER A 236 -19.05 -35.13 12.43
N PRO A 237 -19.63 -35.35 13.62
CA PRO A 237 -19.07 -36.26 14.64
C PRO A 237 -19.08 -37.76 14.28
N ASN A 238 -19.45 -38.15 13.05
CA ASN A 238 -19.61 -39.55 12.64
C ASN A 238 -18.69 -40.02 11.50
N ASN A 239 -17.62 -39.29 11.15
CA ASN A 239 -16.61 -39.80 10.22
C ASN A 239 -15.21 -39.41 10.67
N GLU A 240 -14.66 -40.16 11.62
CA GLU A 240 -13.22 -40.41 11.62
C GLU A 240 -12.91 -41.10 10.27
N GLU A 241 -11.97 -40.52 9.51
CA GLU A 241 -11.54 -40.99 8.19
C GLU A 241 -12.55 -40.84 7.03
N LYS A 242 -12.79 -39.61 6.60
CA LYS A 242 -12.88 -39.33 5.16
C LYS A 242 -12.54 -37.88 4.85
N ILE A 243 -11.50 -37.71 4.05
CA ILE A 243 -11.13 -36.45 3.42
C ILE A 243 -12.39 -35.90 2.72
N PRO A 244 -12.84 -34.66 3.00
CA PRO A 244 -13.97 -34.11 2.28
C PRO A 244 -13.59 -33.88 0.82
N ILE A 245 -14.24 -34.63 -0.07
CA ILE A 245 -14.24 -34.43 -1.52
C ILE A 245 -15.22 -33.29 -1.81
N LEU A 246 -14.83 -32.45 -2.79
CA LEU A 246 -15.42 -31.17 -3.22
C LEU A 246 -16.95 -31.09 -3.22
#